data_AF-A0A8C4VEM9-F1
#
_entry.id   AF-A0A8C4VEM9-F1
#
_cell.length_a   1.000
_cell.length_b   1.000
_cell.length_c   1.000
_cell.angle_alpha   90.00
_cell.angle_beta   90.00
_cell.angle_gamma   90.00
#
_symmetry.space_group_name_H-M   'P 1'
#
loop_
_entity.id
_entity.type
_entity.pdbx_description
1 polymer ?
#
loop_
_entity_poly.entity_id
_entity_poly.type
_entity_poly.pdbx_seq_one_letter_code
_entity_poly.pdbx_strand_id
1 'polypeptide(L)'
;MLGETISSGTTKYYITEMIVQPSGTNFNMIPRSQFVQNIIAQCLVGLSSARSTFRFRIQGHDGKVYILMWLLNSDTLLVESLGNSASSSVFTLLEDNLRPDSKSSGTWNAVKVLYHPCIKNRNKDLADAWKNDIGVHPLTFPSKTCLELLLILSLSNACLPPSLRCMNSFQVAFLKM
;
A
#
# COMPACT_ATOMS: atom_id res chain seq x y z
N MET A 1 11.96 -26.57 43.46
CA MET A 1 11.40 -25.43 42.71
C MET A 1 12.06 -24.16 43.23
N LEU A 2 12.93 -23.53 42.44
CA LEU A 2 13.49 -22.21 42.80
C LEU A 2 12.54 -21.12 42.30
N GLY A 3 11.83 -20.51 43.22
CA GLY A 3 11.07 -19.28 42.98
C GLY A 3 11.14 -18.44 44.25
N GLU A 4 11.90 -17.35 44.21
CA GLU A 4 11.99 -16.40 45.33
C GLU A 4 10.61 -15.80 45.62
N THR A 5 10.22 -15.79 46.89
CA THR A 5 8.96 -15.23 47.35
C THR A 5 9.01 -13.70 47.26
N ILE A 6 8.13 -13.11 46.46
CA ILE A 6 8.11 -11.66 46.20
C ILE A 6 7.13 -10.98 47.18
N SER A 7 7.54 -9.87 47.80
CA SER A 7 6.72 -9.04 48.70
C SER A 7 5.54 -8.37 47.96
N SER A 8 4.40 -8.17 48.62
CA SER A 8 3.11 -7.78 48.01
C SER A 8 3.02 -6.34 47.48
N GLY A 9 4.14 -5.67 47.25
CA GLY A 9 4.20 -4.29 46.74
C GLY A 9 5.19 -4.07 45.60
N THR A 10 5.82 -5.12 45.07
CA THR A 10 6.89 -4.97 44.08
C THR A 10 6.38 -5.22 42.65
N THR A 11 6.37 -4.17 41.82
CA THR A 11 6.14 -4.26 40.37
C THR A 11 7.47 -4.55 39.66
N LYS A 12 7.57 -5.69 38.98
CA LYS A 12 8.72 -6.01 38.12
C LYS A 12 8.46 -5.49 36.71
N TYR A 13 9.32 -4.59 36.25
CA TYR A 13 9.39 -4.18 34.84
C TYR A 13 10.48 -4.99 34.15
N TYR A 14 10.13 -5.68 33.08
CA TYR A 14 11.10 -6.32 32.19
C TYR A 14 11.28 -5.43 30.98
N ILE A 15 12.51 -4.97 30.77
CA ILE A 15 12.90 -4.18 29.60
C ILE A 15 13.78 -5.09 28.75
N THR A 16 13.34 -5.37 27.52
CA THR A 16 14.12 -6.12 26.54
C THR A 16 14.65 -5.14 25.49
N GLU A 17 15.96 -5.01 25.41
CA GLU A 17 16.63 -4.25 24.35
C GLU A 17 16.95 -5.17 23.17
N MET A 18 16.58 -4.76 21.96
CA MET A 18 16.88 -5.49 20.72
C MET A 18 17.80 -4.65 19.84
N ILE A 19 18.99 -5.16 19.56
CA ILE A 19 19.97 -4.53 18.66
C ILE A 19 20.00 -5.35 17.38
N VAL A 20 19.52 -4.77 16.28
CA VAL A 20 19.57 -5.40 14.96
C VAL A 20 20.91 -5.03 14.32
N GLN A 21 21.86 -5.98 14.31
CA GLN A 21 23.15 -5.79 13.66
C GLN A 21 23.06 -6.31 12.21
N PRO A 22 23.28 -5.46 11.20
CA PRO A 22 23.31 -5.92 9.82
C PRO A 22 24.51 -6.85 9.61
N SER A 23 24.27 -8.11 9.25
CA SER A 23 25.33 -9.01 8.81
C SER A 23 25.89 -8.51 7.47
N GLY A 24 27.20 -8.68 7.22
CA GLY A 24 27.89 -8.22 6.01
C GLY A 24 27.46 -8.87 4.69
N THR A 25 26.28 -9.49 4.64
CA THR A 25 25.61 -9.97 3.43
C THR A 25 24.85 -8.81 2.78
N ASN A 26 25.03 -8.63 1.46
CA ASN A 26 24.21 -7.73 0.65
C ASN A 26 22.76 -8.19 0.72
N PHE A 27 21.98 -7.67 1.66
CA PHE A 27 20.54 -7.87 1.67
C PHE A 27 19.95 -7.11 0.49
N ASN A 28 19.20 -7.81 -0.36
CA ASN A 28 18.34 -7.15 -1.34
C ASN A 28 17.23 -6.43 -0.56
N MET A 29 17.49 -5.19 -0.18
CA MET A 29 16.53 -4.35 0.51
C MET A 29 15.41 -4.02 -0.48
N ILE A 30 14.19 -4.46 -0.17
CA ILE A 30 13.01 -4.16 -0.98
C ILE A 30 12.80 -2.64 -0.92
N PRO A 31 12.66 -1.95 -2.07
CA PRO A 31 12.32 -0.54 -2.09
C PRO A 31 11.05 -0.27 -1.27
N ARG A 32 11.06 0.82 -0.52
CA ARG A 32 9.95 1.18 0.39
C ARG A 32 8.60 1.25 -0.34
N SER A 33 8.60 1.77 -1.57
CA SER A 33 7.44 1.85 -2.45
C SER A 33 6.84 0.47 -2.75
N GLN A 34 7.69 -0.50 -3.10
CA GLN A 34 7.30 -1.89 -3.35
C GLN A 34 6.77 -2.54 -2.09
N PHE A 35 7.39 -2.29 -0.93
CA PHE A 35 6.87 -2.76 0.35
C PHE A 35 5.47 -2.20 0.65
N VAL A 36 5.28 -0.88 0.49
CA VAL A 36 3.98 -0.23 0.73
C VAL A 36 2.92 -0.76 -0.22
N GLN A 37 3.23 -0.89 -1.51
CA GLN A 37 2.32 -1.40 -2.53
C GLN A 37 1.89 -2.84 -2.21
N ASN A 38 2.85 -3.71 -1.89
CA ASN A 38 2.61 -5.12 -1.60
C ASN A 38 1.76 -5.32 -0.32
N ILE A 39 2.17 -4.73 0.80
CA ILE A 39 1.46 -4.88 2.07
C ILE A 39 0.02 -4.37 1.97
N ILE A 40 -0.20 -3.27 1.27
CA ILE A 40 -1.54 -2.72 1.11
C ILE A 40 -2.36 -3.58 0.15
N ALA A 41 -1.79 -4.06 -0.97
CA ALA A 41 -2.46 -5.00 -1.86
C ALA A 41 -2.90 -6.28 -1.13
N GLN A 42 -2.01 -6.89 -0.36
CA GLN A 42 -2.31 -8.08 0.45
C GLN A 42 -3.39 -7.80 1.50
N CYS A 43 -3.33 -6.64 2.17
CA CYS A 43 -4.32 -6.23 3.14
C CYS A 43 -5.72 -6.09 2.51
N LEU A 44 -5.82 -5.45 1.34
CA LEU A 44 -7.08 -5.31 0.60
C LEU A 44 -7.66 -6.68 0.25
N VAL A 45 -6.85 -7.58 -0.31
CA VAL A 45 -7.30 -8.94 -0.67
C VAL A 45 -7.74 -9.71 0.56
N GLY A 46 -6.93 -9.74 1.62
CA GLY A 46 -7.25 -10.48 2.84
C GLY A 46 -8.55 -10.01 3.48
N LEU A 47 -8.78 -8.69 3.53
CA LEU A 47 -10.00 -8.13 4.09
C LEU A 47 -11.22 -8.36 3.19
N SER A 48 -11.06 -8.24 1.87
CA SER A 48 -12.14 -8.55 0.94
C SER A 48 -12.58 -10.00 1.02
N SER A 49 -11.64 -10.94 1.09
CA SER A 49 -11.93 -12.37 1.25
C SER A 49 -12.57 -12.68 2.60
N ALA A 50 -12.11 -12.07 3.69
CA ALA A 50 -12.61 -12.37 5.04
C ALA A 50 -13.94 -11.69 5.38
N ARG A 51 -14.25 -10.53 4.78
CA ARG A 51 -15.38 -9.67 5.19
C ARG A 51 -16.36 -9.36 4.07
N SER A 52 -16.12 -9.87 2.86
CA SER A 52 -16.91 -9.56 1.66
C SER A 52 -17.09 -8.05 1.42
N THR A 53 -16.10 -7.24 1.84
CA THR A 53 -16.05 -5.79 1.63
C THR A 53 -14.99 -5.45 0.60
N PHE A 54 -15.33 -4.61 -0.36
CA PHE A 54 -14.42 -4.22 -1.44
C PHE A 54 -14.13 -2.72 -1.43
N ARG A 55 -14.74 -1.96 -0.51
CA ARG A 55 -14.58 -0.52 -0.40
C ARG A 55 -13.80 -0.19 0.86
N PHE A 56 -12.82 0.68 0.71
CA PHE A 56 -11.87 1.02 1.75
C PHE A 56 -11.69 2.52 1.82
N ARG A 57 -11.62 3.05 3.04
CA ARG A 57 -11.18 4.42 3.31
C ARG A 57 -9.79 4.38 3.91
N ILE A 58 -8.81 4.91 3.19
CA ILE A 58 -7.44 5.04 3.67
C ILE A 58 -7.35 6.33 4.47
N GLN A 59 -7.12 6.21 5.76
CA GLN A 59 -7.10 7.34 6.69
C GLN A 59 -5.78 7.42 7.47
N GLY A 60 -5.37 8.65 7.76
CA GLY A 60 -4.22 8.91 8.61
C GLY A 60 -4.55 8.68 10.09
N HIS A 61 -3.50 8.55 10.91
CA HIS A 61 -3.65 8.60 12.37
C HIS A 61 -4.18 9.97 12.86
N ASP A 62 -4.12 11.00 12.01
CA ASP A 62 -4.74 12.30 12.22
C ASP A 62 -6.26 12.31 11.96
N GLY A 63 -6.85 11.14 11.65
CA GLY A 63 -8.28 10.98 11.38
C GLY A 63 -8.73 11.50 10.02
N LYS A 64 -7.81 12.04 9.19
CA LYS A 64 -8.15 12.53 7.85
C LYS A 64 -8.21 11.39 6.86
N VAL A 65 -9.20 11.41 5.98
CA VAL A 65 -9.30 10.48 4.85
C VAL A 65 -8.41 11.00 3.72
N TYR A 66 -7.48 10.17 3.25
CA TYR A 66 -6.55 10.50 2.17
C TYR A 66 -7.01 9.93 0.84
N ILE A 67 -7.55 8.72 0.84
CA ILE A 67 -7.91 7.99 -0.37
C ILE A 67 -9.19 7.20 -0.11
N LEU A 68 -10.16 7.29 -1.01
CA LEU A 68 -11.23 6.30 -1.12
C LEU A 68 -10.82 5.28 -2.17
N MET A 69 -10.95 4.00 -1.85
CA MET A 69 -10.47 2.92 -2.69
C MET A 69 -11.52 1.82 -2.83
N TRP A 70 -11.65 1.27 -4.03
CA TRP A 70 -12.47 0.11 -4.31
C TRP A 70 -11.61 -0.94 -5.00
N LEU A 71 -11.50 -2.12 -4.39
CA LEU A 71 -10.89 -3.30 -5.00
C LEU A 71 -11.80 -3.85 -6.11
N LEU A 72 -11.34 -3.80 -7.35
CA LEU A 72 -12.10 -4.25 -8.52
C LEU A 72 -11.74 -5.68 -8.94
N ASN A 73 -10.45 -6.04 -8.84
CA ASN A 73 -10.00 -7.39 -9.13
C ASN A 73 -8.73 -7.71 -8.32
N SER A 74 -8.64 -8.91 -7.75
CA SER A 74 -7.44 -9.46 -7.11
C SER A 74 -6.57 -10.30 -8.04
N ASP A 75 -7.16 -10.79 -9.13
CA ASP A 75 -6.54 -11.81 -9.98
C ASP A 75 -6.03 -11.14 -11.26
N THR A 76 -5.15 -10.15 -11.09
CA THR A 76 -4.55 -9.41 -12.20
C THR A 76 -3.06 -9.70 -12.30
N LEU A 77 -2.58 -9.96 -13.52
CA LEU A 77 -1.16 -10.05 -13.83
C LEU A 77 -0.71 -8.81 -14.61
N LEU A 78 0.33 -8.15 -14.13
CA LEU A 78 1.01 -7.07 -14.84
C LEU A 78 2.22 -7.64 -15.56
N VAL A 79 2.32 -7.38 -16.85
CA VAL A 79 3.46 -7.79 -17.68
C VAL A 79 4.26 -6.55 -18.05
N GLU A 80 5.53 -6.51 -17.66
CA GLU A 80 6.45 -5.47 -18.10
C GLU A 80 6.91 -5.76 -19.53
N SER A 81 6.59 -4.84 -20.45
CA SER A 81 7.07 -4.88 -21.82
C SER A 81 8.45 -4.25 -21.90
N LEU A 82 9.41 -4.96 -22.51
CA LEU A 82 10.77 -4.51 -22.78
C LEU A 82 10.80 -3.50 -23.95
N GLY A 83 9.98 -2.45 -23.89
CA GLY A 83 9.91 -1.40 -24.92
C GLY A 83 11.03 -0.37 -24.70
N ASN A 84 11.72 0.02 -25.78
CA ASN A 84 12.78 1.03 -25.80
C ASN A 84 12.49 2.23 -24.88
N SER A 85 13.19 2.30 -23.75
CA SER A 85 13.05 3.37 -22.76
C SER A 85 13.70 4.66 -23.25
N ALA A 86 13.00 5.41 -24.09
CA ALA A 86 13.24 6.84 -24.25
C ALA A 86 12.44 7.58 -23.16
N SER A 87 13.11 7.89 -22.06
CA SER A 87 12.80 8.95 -21.09
C SER A 87 11.32 9.19 -20.73
N SER A 88 10.85 8.51 -19.68
CA SER A 88 9.90 9.13 -18.74
C SER A 88 10.38 8.80 -17.33
N SER A 89 11.21 9.69 -16.79
CA SER A 89 11.92 9.62 -15.52
C SER A 89 11.00 9.76 -14.29
N VAL A 90 9.78 9.23 -14.35
CA VAL A 90 8.83 9.34 -13.23
C VAL A 90 8.83 8.06 -12.38
N PHE A 91 9.14 6.91 -12.98
CA PHE A 91 9.20 5.62 -12.27
C PHE A 91 10.49 5.43 -11.43
N THR A 92 11.58 6.12 -11.79
CA THR A 92 12.89 5.99 -11.14
C THR A 92 12.99 6.60 -9.74
N LEU A 93 11.97 7.34 -9.28
CA LEU A 93 11.96 7.90 -7.91
C LEU A 93 11.46 6.90 -6.86
N LEU A 94 10.80 5.81 -7.28
CA LEU A 94 10.26 4.78 -6.38
C LEU A 94 10.83 3.39 -6.66
N GLU A 95 11.26 3.08 -7.89
CA GLU A 95 12.07 1.89 -8.17
C GLU A 95 13.55 2.26 -7.98
N ASP A 96 14.10 1.99 -6.80
CA ASP A 96 15.54 2.02 -6.62
C ASP A 96 16.18 0.92 -7.48
N ASN A 97 17.28 1.26 -8.16
CA ASN A 97 17.85 0.53 -9.28
C ASN A 97 18.50 -0.81 -8.86
N LEU A 98 17.70 -1.82 -8.56
CA LEU A 98 18.18 -3.20 -8.53
C LEU A 98 17.83 -3.85 -9.87
N ARG A 99 18.82 -3.85 -10.77
CA ARG A 99 18.82 -4.65 -12.00
C ARG A 99 18.38 -6.07 -11.66
N PRO A 100 17.24 -6.57 -12.16
CA PRO A 100 17.02 -8.00 -12.15
C PRO A 100 18.01 -8.59 -13.15
N ASP A 101 18.84 -9.51 -12.67
CA ASP A 101 19.64 -10.36 -13.54
C ASP A 101 18.77 -10.96 -14.64
N SER A 102 19.38 -11.04 -15.81
CA SER A 102 18.80 -11.40 -17.10
C SER A 102 17.80 -12.58 -17.06
N LYS A 103 16.68 -12.42 -17.80
CA LYS A 103 15.76 -13.47 -18.33
C LYS A 103 14.51 -13.84 -17.50
N SER A 104 13.96 -12.95 -16.69
CA SER A 104 12.55 -13.06 -16.29
C SER A 104 11.73 -11.99 -17.00
N SER A 105 10.83 -12.39 -17.89
CA SER A 105 9.74 -11.51 -18.32
C SER A 105 8.93 -11.19 -17.07
N GLY A 106 9.09 -9.97 -16.54
CA GLY A 106 8.59 -9.54 -15.24
C GLY A 106 7.07 -9.54 -15.19
N THR A 107 6.50 -10.69 -14.87
CA THR A 107 5.08 -10.84 -14.60
C THR A 107 4.88 -10.68 -13.10
N TRP A 108 4.09 -9.69 -12.70
CA TRP A 108 3.81 -9.37 -11.31
C TRP A 108 2.34 -9.62 -11.00
N ASN A 109 2.05 -10.28 -9.88
CA ASN A 109 0.69 -10.29 -9.34
C ASN A 109 0.32 -8.86 -8.94
N ALA A 110 -0.92 -8.46 -9.19
CA ALA A 110 -1.40 -7.15 -8.82
C ALA A 110 -2.88 -7.17 -8.48
N VAL A 111 -3.31 -6.21 -7.66
CA VAL A 111 -4.72 -5.84 -7.58
C VAL A 111 -5.04 -4.69 -8.50
N LYS A 112 -6.20 -4.72 -9.14
CA LYS A 112 -6.80 -3.58 -9.83
C LYS A 112 -7.72 -2.85 -8.87
N VAL A 113 -7.49 -1.54 -8.71
CA VAL A 113 -8.27 -0.69 -7.81
C VAL A 113 -8.82 0.53 -8.54
N LEU A 114 -9.99 0.97 -8.08
CA LEU A 114 -10.53 2.29 -8.36
C LEU A 114 -10.24 3.18 -7.16
N TYR A 115 -9.81 4.42 -7.37
CA TYR A 115 -9.51 5.32 -6.26
C TYR A 115 -9.92 6.78 -6.52
N HIS A 116 -10.15 7.50 -5.43
CA HIS A 116 -10.33 8.94 -5.40
C HIS A 116 -9.39 9.56 -4.36
N PRO A 117 -8.60 10.59 -4.73
CA PRO A 117 -7.83 11.36 -3.76
C PRO A 117 -8.75 12.28 -2.95
N CYS A 118 -8.57 12.32 -1.63
CA CYS A 118 -9.32 13.17 -0.70
C CYS A 118 -8.48 14.31 -0.09
N ILE A 119 -7.22 14.47 -0.52
CA ILE A 119 -6.37 15.58 -0.13
C ILE A 119 -6.96 16.94 -0.52
N LYS A 120 -6.74 17.95 0.33
CA LYS A 120 -7.22 19.34 0.15
C LYS A 120 -8.75 19.44 -0.04
N ASN A 121 -9.52 18.64 0.70
CA ASN A 121 -10.99 18.58 0.64
C ASN A 121 -11.56 18.19 -0.74
N ARG A 122 -10.76 17.58 -1.62
CA ARG A 122 -11.30 16.97 -2.84
C ARG A 122 -12.21 15.81 -2.47
N ASN A 123 -13.29 15.62 -3.23
CA ASN A 123 -14.24 14.52 -3.02
C ASN A 123 -14.80 14.46 -1.59
N LYS A 124 -14.93 15.61 -0.92
CA LYS A 124 -15.37 15.68 0.48
C LYS A 124 -16.75 15.05 0.68
N ASP A 125 -17.73 15.38 -0.16
CA ASP A 125 -19.08 14.85 -0.04
C ASP A 125 -19.11 13.32 -0.14
N LEU A 126 -18.32 12.75 -1.07
CA LEU A 126 -18.17 11.31 -1.22
C LEU A 126 -17.45 10.68 -0.02
N ALA A 127 -16.42 11.34 0.51
CA ALA A 127 -15.71 10.87 1.70
C ALA A 127 -16.59 10.90 2.95
N ASP A 128 -17.42 11.93 3.11
CA ASP A 128 -18.38 12.05 4.19
C ASP A 128 -19.48 11.00 4.08
N ALA A 129 -19.96 10.71 2.86
CA ALA A 129 -20.90 9.62 2.61
C ALA A 129 -20.29 8.25 2.99
N TRP A 130 -19.05 7.98 2.58
CA TRP A 130 -18.33 6.73 2.90
C TRP A 130 -17.96 6.61 4.38
N LYS A 131 -17.96 7.71 5.13
CA LYS A 131 -17.57 7.69 6.54
C LYS A 131 -18.54 6.88 7.40
N ASN A 132 -19.83 6.89 7.05
CA ASN A 132 -20.90 6.23 7.79
C ASN A 132 -21.45 4.98 7.07
N ASP A 133 -20.89 4.63 5.91
CA ASP A 133 -21.28 3.45 5.15
C ASP A 133 -20.68 2.18 5.79
N ILE A 134 -21.54 1.25 6.21
CA ILE A 134 -21.18 -0.03 6.83
C ILE A 134 -20.37 -0.91 5.86
N GLY A 135 -20.59 -0.75 4.55
CA GLY A 135 -19.88 -1.46 3.50
C GLY A 135 -18.45 -0.96 3.26
N VAL A 136 -18.03 0.13 3.91
CA VAL A 136 -16.70 0.75 3.73
C VAL A 136 -15.80 0.47 4.94
N HIS A 137 -14.68 -0.22 4.69
CA HIS A 137 -13.73 -0.57 5.74
C HIS A 137 -12.62 0.49 5.93
N PRO A 138 -12.38 1.00 7.16
CA PRO A 138 -11.25 1.89 7.43
C PRO A 138 -9.92 1.16 7.48
N LEU A 139 -8.93 1.69 6.75
CA LEU A 139 -7.52 1.32 6.88
C LEU A 139 -6.73 2.52 7.38
N THR A 140 -6.14 2.38 8.57
CA THR A 140 -5.47 3.49 9.27
C THR A 140 -3.95 3.33 9.20
N PHE A 141 -3.26 4.34 8.68
CA PHE A 141 -1.80 4.33 8.52
C PHE A 141 -1.18 5.67 8.94
N PRO A 142 0.16 5.74 9.11
CA PRO A 142 0.84 7.03 9.22
C PRO A 142 0.55 7.90 7.99
N SER A 143 0.30 9.20 8.19
CA SER A 143 -0.03 10.15 7.11
C SER A 143 0.99 10.14 5.96
N LYS A 144 2.29 9.91 6.26
CA LYS A 144 3.35 9.77 5.26
C LYS A 144 3.09 8.57 4.33
N THR A 145 2.70 7.42 4.88
CA THR A 145 2.37 6.21 4.11
C THR A 145 1.13 6.43 3.26
N CYS A 146 0.11 7.14 3.76
CA CYS A 146 -1.08 7.48 2.97
C CYS A 146 -0.74 8.33 1.73
N LEU A 147 0.13 9.33 1.89
CA LEU A 147 0.59 10.18 0.79
C LEU A 147 1.48 9.42 -0.20
N GLU A 148 2.35 8.53 0.30
CA GLU A 148 3.19 7.65 -0.50
C GLU A 148 2.35 6.68 -1.34
N LEU A 149 1.33 6.06 -0.75
CA LEU A 149 0.37 5.24 -1.49
C LEU A 149 -0.35 6.06 -2.58
N LEU A 150 -0.77 7.28 -2.27
CA LEU A 150 -1.43 8.13 -3.27
C LEU A 150 -0.50 8.45 -4.45
N LEU A 151 0.79 8.66 -4.18
CA LEU A 151 1.79 8.85 -5.23
C LEU A 151 1.94 7.58 -6.08
N ILE A 152 2.07 6.40 -5.46
CA ILE A 152 2.15 5.09 -6.14
C ILE A 152 0.93 4.90 -7.07
N LEU A 153 -0.27 5.14 -6.57
CA LEU A 153 -1.51 5.03 -7.36
C LEU A 153 -1.52 6.00 -8.55
N SER A 154 -1.10 7.25 -8.33
CA SER A 154 -1.06 8.27 -9.38
C SER A 154 -0.07 7.93 -10.49
N LEU A 155 1.08 7.35 -10.13
CA LEU A 155 2.08 6.89 -11.08
C LEU A 155 1.57 5.68 -11.88
N SER A 156 0.97 4.71 -11.19
CA SER A 156 0.34 3.56 -11.83
C SER A 156 -0.75 4.00 -12.83
N ASN A 157 -1.61 4.95 -12.45
CA ASN A 157 -2.62 5.53 -13.32
C ASN A 157 -2.01 6.23 -14.54
N ALA A 158 -0.93 7.00 -14.37
CA ALA A 158 -0.27 7.72 -15.46
C ALA A 158 0.32 6.77 -16.52
N CYS A 159 0.74 5.56 -16.14
CA CYS A 159 1.21 4.52 -17.07
C CYS A 159 0.11 3.90 -17.92
N LEU A 160 -1.17 4.10 -17.58
CA LEU A 160 -2.28 3.60 -18.37
C LEU A 160 -2.57 4.51 -19.57
N PRO A 161 -3.04 3.95 -20.70
CA PRO A 161 -3.61 4.73 -21.79
C PRO A 161 -4.69 5.69 -21.27
N PRO A 162 -4.79 6.94 -21.76
CA PRO A 162 -5.73 7.93 -21.26
C PRO A 162 -7.18 7.43 -21.14
N SER A 163 -7.62 6.59 -22.09
CA SER A 163 -8.96 5.97 -22.11
C SER A 163 -9.21 4.99 -20.96
N LEU A 164 -8.16 4.45 -20.33
CA LEU A 164 -8.24 3.49 -19.23
C LEU A 164 -7.94 4.11 -17.87
N ARG A 165 -7.63 5.40 -17.80
CA ARG A 165 -7.28 6.08 -16.54
C ARG A 165 -8.48 6.31 -15.63
N CYS A 166 -9.69 6.32 -16.18
CA CYS A 166 -10.90 6.64 -15.42
C CYS A 166 -12.01 5.60 -15.69
N MET A 167 -12.80 5.31 -14.65
CA MET A 167 -14.00 4.47 -14.74
C MET A 167 -15.05 5.01 -13.76
N ASN A 168 -16.21 5.42 -14.26
CA ASN A 168 -17.31 5.98 -13.45
C ASN A 168 -16.86 7.10 -12.51
N SER A 169 -16.05 8.04 -13.02
CA SER A 169 -15.42 9.15 -12.28
C SER A 169 -14.26 8.77 -11.35
N PHE A 170 -14.04 7.49 -11.05
CA PHE A 170 -12.88 7.04 -10.28
C PHE A 170 -11.64 6.90 -11.17
N GLN A 171 -10.46 7.07 -10.56
CA GLN A 171 -9.18 6.79 -11.22
C GLN A 171 -8.85 5.30 -11.10
N VAL A 172 -8.27 4.71 -12.15
CA VAL A 172 -7.88 3.29 -12.19
C VAL A 172 -6.39 3.16 -11.88
N ALA A 173 -6.01 2.25 -10.99
CA ALA A 173 -4.61 1.94 -10.72
C ALA A 173 -4.41 0.46 -10.42
N PHE A 174 -3.14 0.05 -10.40
CA PHE A 174 -2.71 -1.29 -10.06
C PHE A 174 -1.70 -1.26 -8.91
N LEU A 175 -1.87 -2.14 -7.92
CA LEU A 175 -0.91 -2.35 -6.84
C LEU A 175 -0.25 -3.72 -7.02
N LYS A 176 1.05 -3.75 -7.34
CA LYS A 176 1.92 -4.93 -7.38
C LYS A 176 1.96 -5.62 -6.00
N MET A 177 1.90 -6.94 -6.00
CA MET A 177 2.10 -7.84 -4.85
C MET A 177 3.47 -8.52 -4.94
#